data_AF-A0A7L2S9J2-F1
#
_entry.id   AF-A0A7L2S9J2-F1
#
_cell.length_a   1.000
_cell.length_b   1.000
_cell.length_c   1.000
_cell.angle_alpha   90.00
_cell.angle_beta   90.00
_cell.angle_gamma   90.00
#
_symmetry.space_group_name_H-M   'P 1'
#
loop_
_entity.id
_entity.type
_entity.pdbx_description
1 polymer ?
#
loop_
_entity_poly.entity_id
_entity_poly.type
_entity_poly.pdbx_seq_one_letter_code
_entity_poly.pdbx_strand_id
1 'polypeptide(L)'
;ELSQAVVDAGAVPLLVLCIQEPEIALKRIAASTLSDISKHSPELAQTVVDAGAIAHLAQMILNPDAKLKRQVLSALSQIAKHSVDLAELVVEAEIFPVVLTCLKDSDEYVKKNGGTLIREIAKHTPELSQLIVNSGGVAAVIDCIGSCRGTVRLPGIMTLGYVAAHSEDLSMAVIVSKGIPPLCVCLVEEHEDHIKAAAAWALGQIGRHSAEHARHVAVANVLPTLLDIYVDTRSSEDLKMKASIFKALKNILQKCTYLPALEPLLHEAPPNIMKHIIGQFSKVLPHDSKARRLFVTTGGLKKVQEIKAEPGSLLREYINTINNCYPEEIVRYYSPGYSEILLERVENYQPV
;
A
#
# COMPACT_ATOMS: atom_id res chain seq x y z
N GLU A 1 -9.22 1.95 32.83
CA GLU A 1 -9.93 1.90 34.13
C GLU A 1 -10.78 0.65 34.27
N LEU A 2 -11.87 0.46 33.48
CA LEU A 2 -12.72 -0.74 33.61
C LEU A 2 -11.98 -2.07 33.41
N SER A 3 -11.18 -2.20 32.34
CA SER A 3 -10.41 -3.43 32.10
C SER A 3 -9.36 -3.70 33.17
N GLN A 4 -8.79 -2.65 33.78
CA GLN A 4 -7.88 -2.78 34.90
C GLN A 4 -8.61 -3.32 36.13
N ALA A 5 -9.79 -2.79 36.45
CA ALA A 5 -10.59 -3.29 37.58
C ALA A 5 -10.98 -4.77 37.42
N VAL A 6 -11.25 -5.23 36.19
CA VAL A 6 -11.52 -6.66 35.90
C VAL A 6 -10.28 -7.52 36.15
N VAL A 7 -9.10 -7.04 35.76
CA VAL A 7 -7.82 -7.71 36.04
C VAL A 7 -7.53 -7.74 37.53
N ASP A 8 -7.69 -6.62 38.23
CA ASP A 8 -7.44 -6.49 39.67
C ASP A 8 -8.39 -7.37 40.50
N ALA A 9 -9.59 -7.65 39.98
CA ALA A 9 -10.54 -8.60 40.57
C ALA A 9 -10.15 -10.08 40.37
N GLY A 10 -9.02 -10.38 39.69
CA GLY A 10 -8.54 -11.74 39.45
C GLY A 10 -9.34 -12.51 38.40
N ALA A 11 -10.04 -11.82 37.50
CA ALA A 11 -10.94 -12.48 36.54
C ALA A 11 -10.20 -13.21 35.40
N VAL A 12 -8.98 -12.79 35.04
CA VAL A 12 -8.28 -13.30 33.84
C VAL A 12 -8.04 -14.82 33.89
N PRO A 13 -7.48 -15.42 34.97
CA PRO A 13 -7.33 -16.87 35.04
C PRO A 13 -8.67 -17.62 34.96
N LEU A 14 -9.73 -17.07 35.55
CA LEU A 14 -11.07 -17.66 35.49
C LEU A 14 -11.65 -17.62 34.07
N LEU A 15 -11.43 -16.53 33.33
CA LEU A 15 -11.82 -16.44 31.93
C LEU A 15 -11.07 -17.46 31.06
N VAL A 16 -9.79 -17.71 31.34
CA VAL A 16 -9.02 -18.77 30.66
C VAL A 16 -9.57 -20.16 30.97
N LEU A 17 -10.02 -20.42 32.19
CA LEU A 17 -10.73 -21.66 32.52
C LEU A 17 -12.07 -21.76 31.77
N CYS A 18 -12.85 -20.68 31.70
CA CYS A 18 -14.11 -20.64 30.94
C CYS A 18 -13.94 -20.97 29.46
N ILE A 19 -12.77 -20.70 28.85
CA ILE A 19 -12.47 -21.07 27.45
C ILE A 19 -12.30 -22.60 27.29
N GLN A 20 -11.98 -23.33 28.35
CA GLN A 20 -11.75 -24.77 28.30
C GLN A 20 -13.07 -25.56 28.46
N GLU A 21 -14.09 -24.96 29.05
CA GLU A 21 -15.41 -25.57 29.27
C GLU A 21 -16.11 -25.99 27.96
N PRO A 22 -16.96 -27.03 27.97
CA PRO A 22 -17.60 -27.53 26.74
C PRO A 22 -18.58 -26.54 26.11
N GLU A 23 -19.19 -25.66 26.92
CA GLU A 23 -20.25 -24.74 26.48
C GLU A 23 -19.74 -23.63 25.55
N ILE A 24 -20.24 -23.61 24.32
CA ILE A 24 -19.80 -22.66 23.27
C ILE A 24 -20.18 -21.23 23.63
N ALA A 25 -21.34 -21.00 24.26
CA ALA A 25 -21.73 -19.67 24.69
C ALA A 25 -20.74 -19.08 25.71
N LEU A 26 -20.26 -19.91 26.63
CA LEU A 26 -19.27 -19.53 27.64
C LEU A 26 -17.90 -19.25 27.02
N LYS A 27 -17.45 -20.11 26.10
CA LYS A 27 -16.22 -19.88 25.32
C LYS A 27 -16.24 -18.55 24.56
N ARG A 28 -17.35 -18.24 23.90
CA ARG A 28 -17.51 -16.99 23.14
C ARG A 28 -17.40 -15.77 24.03
N ILE A 29 -18.12 -15.75 25.17
CA ILE A 29 -18.10 -14.57 26.04
C ILE A 29 -16.73 -14.42 26.70
N ALA A 30 -16.11 -15.52 27.13
CA ALA A 30 -14.78 -15.49 27.72
C ALA A 30 -13.73 -14.97 26.73
N ALA A 31 -13.71 -15.47 25.49
CA ALA A 31 -12.81 -14.97 24.45
C ALA A 31 -13.05 -13.49 24.11
N SER A 32 -14.33 -13.06 24.07
CA SER A 32 -14.68 -11.65 23.88
C SER A 32 -14.16 -10.78 25.02
N THR A 33 -14.33 -11.21 26.27
CA THR A 33 -13.85 -10.46 27.44
C THR A 33 -12.33 -10.38 27.46
N LEU A 34 -11.61 -11.47 27.15
CA LEU A 34 -10.15 -11.42 27.00
C LEU A 34 -9.73 -10.46 25.89
N SER A 35 -10.42 -10.46 24.74
CA SER A 35 -10.19 -9.49 23.66
C SER A 35 -10.36 -8.05 24.16
N ASP A 36 -11.42 -7.76 24.91
CA ASP A 36 -11.69 -6.42 25.43
C ASP A 36 -10.63 -5.99 26.46
N ILE A 37 -10.15 -6.90 27.32
CA ILE A 37 -9.04 -6.61 28.25
C ILE A 37 -7.77 -6.30 27.46
N SER A 38 -7.36 -7.20 26.57
CA SER A 38 -6.14 -7.06 25.77
C SER A 38 -6.18 -5.83 24.87
N LYS A 39 -7.34 -5.27 24.52
CA LYS A 39 -7.44 -4.10 23.64
C LYS A 39 -6.81 -2.83 24.23
N HIS A 40 -6.69 -2.67 25.55
CA HIS A 40 -6.44 -1.34 26.11
C HIS A 40 -4.97 -0.96 26.28
N SER A 41 -4.10 -1.87 26.73
CA SER A 41 -2.69 -1.57 26.96
C SER A 41 -1.80 -2.82 26.79
N PRO A 42 -0.48 -2.65 26.54
CA PRO A 42 0.45 -3.76 26.51
C PRO A 42 0.50 -4.54 27.83
N GLU A 43 0.38 -3.89 28.99
CA GLU A 43 0.40 -4.54 30.30
C GLU A 43 -0.83 -5.43 30.53
N LEU A 44 -2.00 -4.98 30.09
CA LEU A 44 -3.23 -5.77 30.14
C LEU A 44 -3.17 -6.95 29.18
N ALA A 45 -2.62 -6.75 27.98
CA ALA A 45 -2.38 -7.84 27.05
C ALA A 45 -1.39 -8.86 27.63
N GLN A 46 -0.30 -8.41 28.24
CA GLN A 46 0.69 -9.26 28.89
C GLN A 46 0.05 -10.06 30.02
N THR A 47 -0.82 -9.46 30.84
CA THR A 47 -1.54 -10.18 31.90
C THR A 47 -2.41 -11.33 31.36
N VAL A 48 -3.05 -11.13 30.20
CA VAL A 48 -3.83 -12.18 29.52
C VAL A 48 -2.90 -13.29 29.00
N VAL A 49 -1.73 -12.93 28.49
CA VAL A 49 -0.71 -13.88 28.03
C VAL A 49 -0.12 -14.69 29.19
N ASP A 50 0.24 -14.03 30.29
CA ASP A 50 0.81 -14.66 31.50
C ASP A 50 -0.16 -15.67 32.13
N ALA A 51 -1.47 -15.49 31.93
CA ALA A 51 -2.49 -16.46 32.33
C ALA A 51 -2.62 -17.67 31.39
N GLY A 52 -1.80 -17.79 30.35
CA GLY A 52 -1.79 -18.91 29.41
C GLY A 52 -2.87 -18.85 28.32
N ALA A 53 -3.47 -17.67 28.08
CA ALA A 53 -4.62 -17.56 27.18
C ALA A 53 -4.31 -17.93 25.72
N ILE A 54 -3.12 -17.62 25.21
CA ILE A 54 -2.78 -17.80 23.78
C ILE A 54 -2.96 -19.26 23.34
N ALA A 55 -2.42 -20.22 24.10
CA ALA A 55 -2.48 -21.63 23.73
C ALA A 55 -3.93 -22.13 23.62
N HIS A 56 -4.78 -21.76 24.59
CA HIS A 56 -6.19 -22.13 24.57
C HIS A 56 -6.96 -21.43 23.45
N LEU A 57 -6.71 -20.13 23.22
CA LEU A 57 -7.31 -19.38 22.13
C LEU A 57 -6.94 -19.97 20.77
N ALA A 58 -5.66 -20.28 20.52
CA ALA A 58 -5.20 -20.87 19.26
C ALA A 58 -5.94 -22.18 18.93
N GLN A 59 -6.13 -23.05 19.93
CA GLN A 59 -6.90 -24.29 19.76
C GLN A 59 -8.37 -24.03 19.43
N MET A 60 -8.97 -22.96 19.95
CA MET A 60 -10.38 -22.65 19.70
C MET A 60 -10.67 -22.18 18.27
N ILE A 61 -9.66 -21.74 17.51
CA ILE A 61 -9.85 -21.35 16.09
C ILE A 61 -10.34 -22.56 15.26
N LEU A 62 -9.95 -23.78 15.65
CA LEU A 62 -10.34 -25.03 14.97
C LEU A 62 -11.83 -25.38 15.16
N ASN A 63 -12.53 -24.71 16.09
CA ASN A 63 -13.94 -24.97 16.32
C ASN A 63 -14.77 -24.54 15.09
N PRO A 64 -15.77 -25.34 14.65
CA PRO A 64 -16.60 -24.98 13.50
C PRO A 64 -17.47 -23.74 13.73
N ASP A 65 -17.69 -23.34 14.98
CA ASP A 65 -18.53 -22.21 15.32
C ASP A 65 -17.93 -20.86 14.88
N ALA A 66 -18.52 -20.25 13.86
CA ALA A 66 -18.04 -18.99 13.30
C ALA A 66 -18.02 -17.85 14.33
N LYS A 67 -19.02 -17.76 15.22
CA LYS A 67 -19.07 -16.72 16.25
C LYS A 67 -17.92 -16.86 17.25
N LEU A 68 -17.53 -18.07 17.63
CA LEU A 68 -16.36 -18.33 18.46
C LEU A 68 -15.08 -17.94 17.72
N LYS A 69 -14.91 -18.37 16.45
CA LYS A 69 -13.74 -17.98 15.64
C LYS A 69 -13.57 -16.47 15.57
N ARG A 70 -14.66 -15.72 15.37
CA ARG A 70 -14.64 -14.24 15.36
C ARG A 70 -14.01 -13.69 16.65
N GLN A 71 -14.45 -14.16 17.82
CA GLN A 71 -13.97 -13.66 19.11
C GLN A 71 -12.53 -14.07 19.38
N VAL A 72 -12.17 -15.31 19.05
CA VAL A 72 -10.82 -15.83 19.22
C VAL A 72 -9.81 -15.05 18.35
N LEU A 73 -10.12 -14.88 17.06
CA LEU A 73 -9.28 -14.10 16.14
C LEU A 73 -9.17 -12.64 16.58
N SER A 74 -10.25 -12.06 17.11
CA SER A 74 -10.21 -10.72 17.70
C SER A 74 -9.27 -10.68 18.90
N ALA A 75 -9.38 -11.61 19.84
CA ALA A 75 -8.54 -11.65 21.04
C ALA A 75 -7.06 -11.74 20.68
N LEU A 76 -6.68 -12.69 19.81
CA LEU A 76 -5.31 -12.83 19.34
C LEU A 76 -4.82 -11.58 18.61
N SER A 77 -5.68 -10.91 17.84
CA SER A 77 -5.32 -9.63 17.20
C SER A 77 -5.06 -8.53 18.23
N GLN A 78 -5.88 -8.44 19.28
CA GLN A 78 -5.71 -7.45 20.34
C GLN A 78 -4.48 -7.71 21.21
N ILE A 79 -4.02 -8.95 21.30
CA ILE A 79 -2.75 -9.30 21.95
C ILE A 79 -1.58 -8.90 21.03
N ALA A 80 -1.57 -9.42 19.79
CA ALA A 80 -0.47 -9.24 18.85
C ALA A 80 -0.21 -7.76 18.51
N LYS A 81 -1.20 -6.88 18.59
CA LYS A 81 -1.04 -5.48 18.16
C LYS A 81 -0.04 -4.65 18.96
N HIS A 82 0.31 -5.04 20.19
CA HIS A 82 0.92 -4.11 21.16
C HIS A 82 2.45 -4.08 21.12
N SER A 83 3.11 -5.21 20.92
CA SER A 83 4.57 -5.30 20.86
C SER A 83 5.01 -6.44 19.95
N VAL A 84 6.30 -6.43 19.60
CA VAL A 84 6.94 -7.51 18.84
C VAL A 84 6.86 -8.81 19.64
N ASP A 85 7.27 -8.81 20.91
CA ASP A 85 7.25 -9.98 21.79
C ASP A 85 5.85 -10.62 21.87
N LEU A 86 4.78 -9.82 22.01
CA LEU A 86 3.41 -10.35 22.06
C LEU A 86 2.97 -10.94 20.71
N ALA A 87 3.41 -10.35 19.60
CA ALA A 87 3.14 -10.91 18.28
C ALA A 87 3.91 -12.22 18.04
N GLU A 88 5.16 -12.30 18.49
CA GLU A 88 5.98 -13.51 18.44
C GLU A 88 5.33 -14.66 19.22
N LEU A 89 4.89 -14.41 20.45
CA LEU A 89 4.17 -15.41 21.27
C LEU A 89 2.89 -15.92 20.59
N VAL A 90 2.16 -15.06 19.88
CA VAL A 90 0.97 -15.48 19.11
C VAL A 90 1.36 -16.35 17.91
N VAL A 91 2.47 -16.04 17.24
CA VAL A 91 2.97 -16.82 16.10
C VAL A 91 3.57 -18.17 16.54
N GLU A 92 4.23 -18.23 17.68
CA GLU A 92 4.77 -19.45 18.29
C GLU A 92 3.68 -20.49 18.60
N ALA A 93 2.42 -20.05 18.76
CA ALA A 93 1.27 -20.93 18.88
C ALA A 93 0.78 -21.54 17.54
N GLU A 94 1.61 -21.49 16.49
CA GLU A 94 1.40 -22.10 15.17
C GLU A 94 0.05 -21.72 14.51
N ILE A 95 -0.38 -20.46 14.67
CA ILE A 95 -1.71 -20.01 14.25
C ILE A 95 -1.89 -19.90 12.73
N PHE A 96 -0.82 -19.81 11.93
CA PHE A 96 -0.93 -19.49 10.51
C PHE A 96 -1.79 -20.48 9.71
N PRO A 97 -1.56 -21.81 9.73
CA PRO A 97 -2.32 -22.73 8.90
C PRO A 97 -3.85 -22.60 9.07
N VAL A 98 -4.31 -22.46 10.32
CA VAL A 98 -5.74 -22.30 10.60
C VAL A 98 -6.25 -20.90 10.25
N VAL A 99 -5.49 -19.85 10.53
CA VAL A 99 -5.89 -18.47 10.21
C VAL A 99 -5.97 -18.24 8.69
N LEU A 100 -5.08 -18.84 7.91
CA LEU A 100 -5.14 -18.79 6.44
C LEU A 100 -6.40 -19.50 5.90
N THR A 101 -6.85 -20.56 6.56
CA THR A 101 -8.13 -21.22 6.24
C THR A 101 -9.31 -20.31 6.58
N CYS A 102 -9.24 -19.57 7.70
CA CYS A 102 -10.26 -18.58 8.09
C CYS A 102 -10.44 -17.44 7.07
N LEU A 103 -9.42 -17.10 6.28
CA LEU A 103 -9.55 -16.12 5.19
C LEU A 103 -10.49 -16.57 4.07
N LYS A 104 -10.80 -17.86 4.00
CA LYS A 104 -11.72 -18.47 3.02
C LYS A 104 -13.09 -18.83 3.63
N ASP A 105 -13.32 -18.51 4.90
CA ASP A 105 -14.56 -18.85 5.62
C ASP A 105 -15.76 -18.14 4.98
N SER A 106 -16.95 -18.76 4.99
CA SER A 106 -18.18 -18.13 4.52
C SER A 106 -18.58 -16.88 5.32
N ASP A 107 -18.10 -16.79 6.55
CA ASP A 107 -18.38 -15.69 7.47
C ASP A 107 -17.41 -14.51 7.26
N GLU A 108 -17.93 -13.39 6.76
CA GLU A 108 -17.12 -12.19 6.48
C GLU A 108 -16.40 -11.62 7.71
N TYR A 109 -16.96 -11.77 8.92
CA TYR A 109 -16.30 -11.32 10.14
C TYR A 109 -15.14 -12.23 10.54
N VAL A 110 -15.24 -13.54 10.25
CA VAL A 110 -14.11 -14.47 10.41
C VAL A 110 -13.00 -14.08 9.45
N LYS A 111 -13.30 -13.82 8.17
CA LYS A 111 -12.30 -13.33 7.21
C LYS A 111 -11.66 -12.02 7.67
N LYS A 112 -12.48 -11.05 8.09
CA LYS A 112 -12.02 -9.73 8.55
C LYS A 112 -11.11 -9.83 9.77
N ASN A 113 -11.49 -10.63 10.76
CA ASN A 113 -10.70 -10.80 11.98
C ASN A 113 -9.43 -11.62 11.72
N GLY A 114 -9.48 -12.63 10.84
CA GLY A 114 -8.30 -13.37 10.38
C GLY A 114 -7.30 -12.46 9.67
N GLY A 115 -7.78 -11.62 8.74
CA GLY A 115 -6.96 -10.62 8.09
C GLY A 115 -6.42 -9.55 9.06
N THR A 116 -7.20 -9.20 10.09
CA THR A 116 -6.75 -8.26 11.15
C THR A 116 -5.60 -8.84 11.96
N LEU A 117 -5.68 -10.12 12.34
CA LEU A 117 -4.60 -10.80 13.04
C LEU A 117 -3.30 -10.80 12.23
N ILE A 118 -3.37 -11.20 10.95
CA ILE A 118 -2.20 -11.20 10.07
C ILE A 118 -1.64 -9.78 9.90
N ARG A 119 -2.49 -8.76 9.77
CA ARG A 119 -2.06 -7.35 9.71
C ARG A 119 -1.30 -6.94 10.97
N GLU A 120 -1.83 -7.25 12.15
CA GLU A 120 -1.21 -6.89 13.43
C GLU A 120 0.15 -7.56 13.61
N ILE A 121 0.35 -8.75 13.04
CA ILE A 121 1.65 -9.43 13.03
C ILE A 121 2.59 -8.77 12.00
N ALA A 122 2.12 -8.52 10.77
CA ALA A 122 2.92 -7.99 9.66
C ALA A 122 3.54 -6.61 9.94
N LYS A 123 2.88 -5.75 10.72
CA LYS A 123 3.32 -4.37 10.92
C LYS A 123 4.60 -4.24 11.75
N HIS A 124 4.99 -5.27 12.50
CA HIS A 124 6.02 -5.17 13.53
C HIS A 124 7.43 -5.26 12.99
N THR A 125 7.81 -6.39 12.39
CA THR A 125 9.19 -6.65 11.96
C THR A 125 9.26 -7.35 10.60
N PRO A 126 10.41 -7.23 9.89
CA PRO A 126 10.68 -8.02 8.70
C PRO A 126 10.61 -9.53 8.96
N GLU A 127 11.07 -10.01 10.12
CA GLU A 127 11.09 -11.43 10.47
C GLU A 127 9.67 -11.99 10.58
N LEU A 128 8.77 -11.28 11.27
CA LEU A 128 7.35 -11.65 11.36
C LEU A 128 6.67 -11.60 9.98
N SER A 129 7.01 -10.60 9.15
CA SER A 129 6.53 -10.54 7.77
C SER A 129 7.05 -11.71 6.92
N GLN A 130 8.29 -12.13 7.14
CA GLN A 130 8.87 -13.28 6.45
C GLN A 130 8.16 -14.59 6.84
N LEU A 131 7.73 -14.74 8.10
CA LEU A 131 6.92 -15.89 8.52
C LEU A 131 5.55 -15.92 7.81
N ILE A 132 4.92 -14.75 7.60
CA ILE A 132 3.70 -14.63 6.80
C ILE A 132 3.95 -15.05 5.34
N VAL A 133 5.07 -14.64 4.75
CA VAL A 133 5.44 -15.06 3.39
C VAL A 133 5.67 -16.58 3.33
N ASN A 134 6.47 -17.12 4.25
CA ASN A 134 6.85 -18.54 4.29
C ASN A 134 5.66 -19.47 4.52
N SER A 135 4.63 -19.02 5.25
CA SER A 135 3.40 -19.78 5.47
C SER A 135 2.41 -19.72 4.30
N GLY A 136 2.73 -19.00 3.21
CA GLY A 136 1.82 -18.77 2.09
C GLY A 136 0.75 -17.70 2.37
N GLY A 137 0.93 -16.91 3.43
CA GLY A 137 -0.03 -15.91 3.87
C GLY A 137 -0.25 -14.77 2.88
N VAL A 138 0.77 -14.36 2.12
CA VAL A 138 0.62 -13.32 1.10
C VAL A 138 -0.38 -13.74 0.02
N ALA A 139 -0.27 -14.96 -0.51
CA ALA A 139 -1.20 -15.47 -1.51
C ALA A 139 -2.63 -15.60 -0.96
N ALA A 140 -2.77 -16.13 0.27
CA ALA A 140 -4.08 -16.26 0.91
C ALA A 140 -4.75 -14.90 1.19
N VAL A 141 -3.97 -13.89 1.57
CA VAL A 141 -4.46 -12.51 1.74
C VAL A 141 -4.89 -11.92 0.39
N ILE A 142 -4.14 -12.15 -0.68
CA ILE A 142 -4.49 -11.71 -2.03
C ILE A 142 -5.82 -12.33 -2.48
N ASP A 143 -5.99 -13.65 -2.30
CA ASP A 143 -7.23 -14.35 -2.60
C ASP A 143 -8.41 -13.76 -1.80
N CYS A 144 -8.18 -13.49 -0.50
CA CYS A 144 -9.19 -12.88 0.36
C CYS A 144 -9.59 -11.47 -0.12
N ILE A 145 -8.62 -10.64 -0.52
CA ILE A 145 -8.90 -9.31 -1.10
C ILE A 145 -9.77 -9.47 -2.36
N GLY A 146 -9.41 -10.37 -3.27
CA GLY A 146 -10.19 -10.60 -4.49
C GLY A 146 -11.63 -11.07 -4.23
N SER A 147 -11.83 -11.88 -3.18
CA SER A 147 -13.13 -12.51 -2.88
C SER A 147 -14.11 -11.67 -2.05
N CYS A 148 -13.68 -10.56 -1.46
CA CYS A 148 -14.47 -9.72 -0.55
C CYS A 148 -14.72 -8.34 -1.15
N ARG A 149 -15.44 -7.43 -0.45
CA ARG A 149 -15.56 -5.99 -0.76
C ARG A 149 -15.59 -5.16 0.53
N GLY A 150 -15.37 -3.86 0.43
CA GLY A 150 -15.50 -2.93 1.57
C GLY A 150 -14.54 -3.26 2.72
N THR A 151 -14.98 -2.99 3.95
CA THR A 151 -14.11 -3.07 5.15
C THR A 151 -13.51 -4.45 5.45
N VAL A 152 -13.97 -5.52 4.81
CA VAL A 152 -13.38 -6.87 4.92
C VAL A 152 -12.04 -6.97 4.19
N ARG A 153 -11.85 -6.20 3.10
CA ARG A 153 -10.58 -6.15 2.35
C ARG A 153 -9.50 -5.38 3.07
N LEU A 154 -9.88 -4.38 3.88
CA LEU A 154 -8.96 -3.41 4.47
C LEU A 154 -7.79 -4.05 5.24
N PRO A 155 -7.99 -5.04 6.13
CA PRO A 155 -6.87 -5.69 6.81
C PRO A 155 -5.89 -6.38 5.85
N GLY A 156 -6.41 -7.02 4.79
CA GLY A 156 -5.58 -7.65 3.77
C GLY A 156 -4.75 -6.64 2.97
N ILE A 157 -5.37 -5.53 2.55
CA ILE A 157 -4.68 -4.43 1.85
C ILE A 157 -3.54 -3.89 2.72
N MET A 158 -3.83 -3.63 4.00
CA MET A 158 -2.82 -3.14 4.94
C MET A 158 -1.70 -4.15 5.19
N THR A 159 -2.02 -5.45 5.25
CA THR A 159 -1.04 -6.53 5.40
C THR A 159 -0.04 -6.50 4.25
N LEU A 160 -0.50 -6.45 2.99
CA LEU A 160 0.39 -6.39 1.83
C LEU A 160 1.27 -5.14 1.86
N GLY A 161 0.72 -4.01 2.27
CA GLY A 161 1.50 -2.78 2.41
C GLY A 161 2.56 -2.87 3.51
N TYR A 162 2.25 -3.45 4.67
CA TYR A 162 3.24 -3.64 5.75
C TYR A 162 4.34 -4.62 5.34
N VAL A 163 3.99 -5.78 4.76
CA VAL A 163 4.98 -6.74 4.25
C VAL A 163 5.89 -6.06 3.24
N ALA A 164 5.33 -5.37 2.25
CA ALA A 164 6.10 -4.65 1.25
C ALA A 164 6.89 -3.46 1.82
N ALA A 165 6.56 -2.95 3.01
CA ALA A 165 7.26 -1.83 3.60
C ALA A 165 8.67 -2.22 4.09
N HIS A 166 8.83 -3.44 4.58
CA HIS A 166 10.02 -3.81 5.38
C HIS A 166 11.30 -4.00 4.56
N SER A 167 11.23 -4.61 3.37
CA SER A 167 12.42 -4.85 2.55
C SER A 167 12.10 -4.98 1.07
N GLU A 168 13.14 -4.95 0.23
CA GLU A 168 13.02 -5.21 -1.20
C GLU A 168 12.52 -6.65 -1.46
N ASP A 169 13.07 -7.65 -0.76
CA ASP A 169 12.69 -9.06 -0.93
C ASP A 169 11.22 -9.32 -0.55
N LEU A 170 10.75 -8.73 0.55
CA LEU A 170 9.35 -8.86 0.99
C LEU A 170 8.40 -8.13 0.03
N SER A 171 8.81 -6.98 -0.50
CA SER A 171 8.06 -6.29 -1.56
C SER A 171 7.97 -7.14 -2.82
N MET A 172 9.09 -7.76 -3.23
CA MET A 172 9.12 -8.66 -4.37
C MET A 172 8.25 -9.90 -4.16
N ALA A 173 8.17 -10.44 -2.94
CA ALA A 173 7.25 -11.53 -2.61
C ALA A 173 5.78 -11.16 -2.88
N VAL A 174 5.37 -9.91 -2.56
CA VAL A 174 4.03 -9.40 -2.89
C VAL A 174 3.83 -9.25 -4.41
N ILE A 175 4.86 -8.81 -5.14
CA ILE A 175 4.82 -8.68 -6.61
C ILE A 175 4.67 -10.06 -7.27
N VAL A 176 5.51 -11.02 -6.92
CA VAL A 176 5.52 -12.38 -7.47
C VAL A 176 4.21 -13.12 -7.16
N SER A 177 3.63 -12.85 -5.99
CA SER A 177 2.30 -13.38 -5.62
C SER A 177 1.14 -12.71 -6.34
N LYS A 178 1.40 -11.78 -7.27
CA LYS A 178 0.39 -11.00 -8.02
C LYS A 178 -0.48 -10.12 -7.12
N GLY A 179 0.13 -9.45 -6.14
CA GLY A 179 -0.58 -8.54 -5.22
C GLY A 179 -0.98 -7.19 -5.83
N ILE A 180 -0.29 -6.73 -6.89
CA ILE A 180 -0.57 -5.43 -7.52
C ILE A 180 -1.96 -5.35 -8.15
N PRO A 181 -2.40 -6.30 -9.01
CA PRO A 181 -3.71 -6.19 -9.68
C PRO A 181 -4.90 -6.10 -8.70
N PRO A 182 -5.02 -6.95 -7.65
CA PRO A 182 -6.09 -6.81 -6.66
C PRO A 182 -6.09 -5.46 -5.93
N LEU A 183 -4.91 -4.91 -5.61
CA LEU A 183 -4.80 -3.57 -5.01
C LEU A 183 -5.26 -2.47 -5.97
N CYS A 184 -4.96 -2.60 -7.27
CA CYS A 184 -5.45 -1.70 -8.30
C CYS A 184 -6.98 -1.76 -8.43
N VAL A 185 -7.56 -2.97 -8.38
CA VAL A 185 -9.02 -3.16 -8.34
C VAL A 185 -9.63 -2.46 -7.11
N CYS A 186 -9.02 -2.59 -5.93
CA CYS A 186 -9.49 -1.89 -4.73
C CYS A 186 -9.44 -0.36 -4.87
N LEU A 187 -8.47 0.17 -5.60
CA LEU A 187 -8.33 1.61 -5.81
C LEU A 187 -9.47 2.18 -6.68
N VAL A 188 -9.97 1.39 -7.63
CA VAL A 188 -11.01 1.79 -8.60
C VAL A 188 -12.41 1.45 -8.11
N GLU A 189 -12.63 0.23 -7.64
CA GLU A 189 -13.98 -0.31 -7.37
C GLU A 189 -14.52 0.03 -5.98
N GLU A 190 -13.68 0.32 -4.99
CA GLU A 190 -14.16 0.62 -3.64
C GLU A 190 -14.84 1.98 -3.59
N HIS A 191 -15.82 2.14 -2.71
CA HIS A 191 -16.51 3.42 -2.51
C HIS A 191 -15.92 4.24 -1.36
N GLU A 192 -15.33 3.57 -0.38
CA GLU A 192 -14.87 4.21 0.85
C GLU A 192 -13.44 4.78 0.67
N ASP A 193 -13.30 6.10 0.85
CA ASP A 193 -12.04 6.84 0.67
C ASP A 193 -10.88 6.26 1.48
N HIS A 194 -11.14 5.79 2.70
CA HIS A 194 -10.11 5.20 3.55
C HIS A 194 -9.58 3.86 3.00
N ILE A 195 -10.39 3.10 2.26
CA ILE A 195 -9.97 1.84 1.63
C ILE A 195 -9.12 2.13 0.40
N LYS A 196 -9.54 3.10 -0.43
CA LYS A 196 -8.72 3.61 -1.54
C LYS A 196 -7.39 4.17 -1.06
N ALA A 197 -7.41 4.93 0.04
CA ALA A 197 -6.21 5.48 0.66
C ALA A 197 -5.24 4.38 1.12
N ALA A 198 -5.76 3.28 1.68
CA ALA A 198 -4.97 2.12 2.08
C ALA A 198 -4.40 1.37 0.87
N ALA A 199 -5.18 1.20 -0.21
CA ALA A 199 -4.72 0.56 -1.44
C ALA A 199 -3.62 1.37 -2.12
N ALA A 200 -3.80 2.69 -2.23
CA ALA A 200 -2.79 3.61 -2.72
C ALA A 200 -1.52 3.56 -1.86
N TRP A 201 -1.66 3.58 -0.53
CA TRP A 201 -0.54 3.47 0.39
C TRP A 201 0.23 2.17 0.14
N ALA A 202 -0.45 1.02 0.05
CA ALA A 202 0.18 -0.29 -0.17
C ALA A 202 0.93 -0.36 -1.51
N LEU A 203 0.32 0.13 -2.61
CA LEU A 203 0.98 0.23 -3.91
C LEU A 203 2.24 1.13 -3.84
N GLY A 204 2.15 2.23 -3.08
CA GLY A 204 3.27 3.10 -2.79
C GLY A 204 4.35 2.49 -1.90
N GLN A 205 4.03 1.50 -1.05
CA GLN A 205 5.04 0.71 -0.32
C GLN A 205 5.76 -0.24 -1.28
N ILE A 206 5.01 -0.91 -2.16
CA ILE A 206 5.57 -1.87 -3.12
C ILE A 206 6.59 -1.19 -4.05
N GLY A 207 6.20 -0.09 -4.68
CA GLY A 207 7.01 0.55 -5.73
C GLY A 207 8.17 1.45 -5.27
N ARG A 208 8.42 1.60 -3.97
CA ARG A 208 9.39 2.60 -3.47
C ARG A 208 10.84 2.15 -3.36
N HIS A 209 11.11 0.86 -3.54
CA HIS A 209 12.40 0.26 -3.22
C HIS A 209 13.43 0.49 -4.34
N SER A 210 13.21 -0.16 -5.48
CA SER A 210 14.10 -0.11 -6.65
C SER A 210 13.34 0.21 -7.94
N ALA A 211 14.10 0.47 -9.01
CA ALA A 211 13.53 0.71 -10.35
C ALA A 211 12.73 -0.49 -10.86
N GLU A 212 13.12 -1.71 -10.49
CA GLU A 212 12.39 -2.93 -10.83
C GLU A 212 11.03 -2.97 -10.15
N HIS A 213 10.95 -2.66 -8.85
CA HIS A 213 9.69 -2.59 -8.12
C HIS A 213 8.74 -1.54 -8.72
N ALA A 214 9.27 -0.34 -8.96
CA ALA A 214 8.50 0.74 -9.58
C ALA A 214 8.00 0.36 -10.98
N ARG A 215 8.80 -0.36 -11.77
CA ARG A 215 8.40 -0.86 -13.09
C ARG A 215 7.23 -1.84 -13.00
N HIS A 216 7.24 -2.79 -12.06
CA HIS A 216 6.11 -3.72 -11.88
C HIS A 216 4.81 -2.99 -11.57
N VAL A 217 4.85 -1.98 -10.70
CA VAL A 217 3.70 -1.13 -10.39
C VAL A 217 3.27 -0.30 -11.61
N ALA A 218 4.21 0.27 -12.34
CA ALA A 218 3.94 1.11 -13.50
C ALA A 218 3.32 0.32 -14.68
N VAL A 219 3.80 -0.89 -14.95
CA VAL A 219 3.26 -1.77 -16.00
C VAL A 219 1.82 -2.20 -15.72
N ALA A 220 1.42 -2.25 -14.45
CA ALA A 220 0.04 -2.53 -14.05
C ALA A 220 -0.90 -1.31 -14.16
N ASN A 221 -0.49 -0.25 -14.86
CA ASN A 221 -1.25 0.98 -15.07
C ASN A 221 -1.65 1.74 -13.78
N VAL A 222 -0.92 1.52 -12.68
CA VAL A 222 -1.25 2.11 -11.38
C VAL A 222 -1.00 3.63 -11.37
N LEU A 223 0.01 4.11 -12.10
CA LEU A 223 0.38 5.53 -12.07
C LEU A 223 -0.71 6.44 -12.67
N PRO A 224 -1.27 6.17 -13.88
CA PRO A 224 -2.40 6.93 -14.39
C PRO A 224 -3.61 6.85 -13.46
N THR A 225 -3.97 5.66 -12.99
CA THR A 225 -5.13 5.51 -12.07
C THR A 225 -4.99 6.33 -10.79
N LEU A 226 -3.80 6.35 -10.17
CA LEU A 226 -3.54 7.19 -9.00
C LEU A 226 -3.61 8.68 -9.35
N LEU A 227 -3.12 9.08 -10.53
CA LEU A 227 -3.16 10.47 -10.97
C LEU A 227 -4.60 10.93 -11.22
N ASP A 228 -5.41 10.13 -11.91
CA ASP A 228 -6.82 10.41 -12.18
C ASP A 228 -7.57 10.66 -10.88
N ILE A 229 -7.43 9.76 -9.91
CA ILE A 229 -8.09 9.91 -8.60
C ILE A 229 -7.55 11.15 -7.86
N TYR A 230 -6.25 11.44 -7.93
CA TYR A 230 -5.67 12.63 -7.33
C TYR A 230 -6.21 13.94 -7.92
N VAL A 231 -6.52 13.94 -9.22
CA VAL A 231 -7.03 15.11 -9.96
C VAL A 231 -8.55 15.25 -9.84
N ASP A 232 -9.27 14.13 -9.79
CA ASP A 232 -10.73 14.06 -9.67
C ASP A 232 -11.23 14.39 -8.25
N THR A 233 -10.38 14.20 -7.23
CA THR A 233 -10.64 14.58 -5.82
C THR A 233 -10.66 16.11 -5.58
N ARG A 234 -11.16 16.88 -6.54
CA ARG A 234 -11.59 18.28 -6.38
C ARG A 234 -12.94 18.39 -5.64
N SER A 235 -13.61 17.28 -5.33
CA SER A 235 -14.88 17.22 -4.59
C SER A 235 -14.85 16.43 -3.27
N SER A 236 -13.78 15.67 -2.96
CA SER A 236 -13.65 14.94 -1.67
C SER A 236 -13.01 15.84 -0.61
N GLU A 237 -13.70 16.01 0.52
CA GLU A 237 -13.19 16.68 1.72
C GLU A 237 -12.06 15.88 2.42
N ASP A 238 -11.78 14.63 2.00
CA ASP A 238 -10.79 13.78 2.66
C ASP A 238 -9.35 14.07 2.21
N LEU A 239 -8.75 15.06 2.90
CA LEU A 239 -7.33 15.40 2.80
C LEU A 239 -6.39 14.21 3.02
N LYS A 240 -6.80 13.19 3.80
CA LYS A 240 -5.94 12.03 4.10
C LYS A 240 -5.83 11.11 2.89
N MET A 241 -6.93 10.86 2.18
CA MET A 241 -6.89 10.07 0.95
C MET A 241 -5.99 10.74 -0.09
N LYS A 242 -6.18 12.04 -0.32
CA LYS A 242 -5.37 12.81 -1.26
C LYS A 242 -3.88 12.81 -0.90
N ALA A 243 -3.55 12.96 0.39
CA ALA A 243 -2.18 12.89 0.88
C ALA A 243 -1.58 11.48 0.69
N SER A 244 -2.36 10.42 0.91
CA SER A 244 -1.91 9.03 0.69
C SER A 244 -1.60 8.78 -0.78
N ILE A 245 -2.49 9.17 -1.69
CA ILE A 245 -2.30 9.02 -3.13
C ILE A 245 -1.08 9.81 -3.60
N PHE A 246 -0.94 11.06 -3.17
CA PHE A 246 0.25 11.86 -3.50
C PHE A 246 1.54 11.20 -3.01
N LYS A 247 1.56 10.68 -1.78
CA LYS A 247 2.72 9.98 -1.22
C LYS A 247 3.04 8.71 -2.01
N ALA A 248 2.02 7.96 -2.43
CA ALA A 248 2.19 6.77 -3.26
C ALA A 248 2.80 7.12 -4.62
N LEU A 249 2.21 8.10 -5.33
CA LEU A 249 2.75 8.61 -6.59
C LEU A 249 4.20 9.05 -6.45
N LYS A 250 4.49 9.87 -5.43
CA LYS A 250 5.87 10.34 -5.16
C LYS A 250 6.83 9.16 -4.96
N ASN A 251 6.47 8.19 -4.11
CA ASN A 251 7.32 7.04 -3.81
C ASN A 251 7.65 6.21 -5.07
N ILE A 252 6.63 5.93 -5.89
CA ILE A 252 6.78 5.14 -7.12
C ILE A 252 7.56 5.94 -8.17
N LEU A 253 7.17 7.20 -8.42
CA LEU A 253 7.82 8.07 -9.41
C LEU A 253 9.28 8.36 -9.08
N GLN A 254 9.67 8.41 -7.81
CA GLN A 254 11.08 8.61 -7.43
C GLN A 254 11.99 7.44 -7.86
N LYS A 255 11.43 6.26 -8.07
CA LYS A 255 12.15 5.05 -8.49
C LYS A 255 11.85 4.61 -9.92
N CYS A 256 10.76 5.08 -10.53
CA CYS A 256 10.35 4.66 -11.86
C CYS A 256 11.27 5.22 -12.95
N THR A 257 12.08 4.36 -13.57
CA THR A 257 12.87 4.68 -14.78
C THR A 257 12.22 4.17 -16.07
N TYR A 258 11.04 3.57 -15.98
CA TYR A 258 10.29 3.05 -17.12
C TYR A 258 9.50 4.18 -17.81
N LEU A 259 10.16 4.89 -18.72
CA LEU A 259 9.63 6.08 -19.39
C LEU A 259 8.27 5.90 -20.09
N PRO A 260 7.96 4.77 -20.76
CA PRO A 260 6.66 4.60 -21.42
C PRO A 260 5.46 4.74 -20.47
N ALA A 261 5.60 4.41 -19.19
CA ALA A 261 4.54 4.59 -18.20
C ALA A 261 4.49 6.00 -17.60
N LEU A 262 5.56 6.79 -17.73
CA LEU A 262 5.62 8.17 -17.25
C LEU A 262 5.08 9.17 -18.26
N GLU A 263 5.18 8.83 -19.54
CA GLU A 263 4.85 9.69 -20.65
C GLU A 263 3.38 10.16 -20.68
N PRO A 264 2.37 9.28 -20.46
CA PRO A 264 0.97 9.73 -20.39
C PRO A 264 0.74 10.79 -19.28
N LEU A 265 1.50 10.69 -18.19
CA LEU A 265 1.34 11.57 -17.02
C LEU A 265 1.83 13.01 -17.31
N LEU A 266 2.68 13.24 -18.33
CA LEU A 266 3.21 14.57 -18.67
C LEU A 266 2.12 15.58 -19.05
N HIS A 267 0.99 15.10 -19.54
CA HIS A 267 -0.08 15.97 -20.02
C HIS A 267 -1.05 16.38 -18.93
N GLU A 268 -1.23 15.53 -17.91
CA GLU A 268 -2.28 15.67 -16.91
C GLU A 268 -1.74 16.00 -15.50
N ALA A 269 -0.45 15.74 -15.25
CA ALA A 269 0.11 15.89 -13.91
C ALA A 269 0.13 17.35 -13.44
N PRO A 270 -0.33 17.63 -12.22
CA PRO A 270 -0.20 18.96 -11.62
C PRO A 270 1.26 19.26 -11.25
N PRO A 271 1.63 20.54 -11.05
CA PRO A 271 3.04 20.95 -10.87
C PRO A 271 3.80 20.23 -9.75
N ASN A 272 3.12 19.89 -8.65
CA ASN A 272 3.72 19.18 -7.51
C ASN A 272 4.11 17.72 -7.83
N ILE A 273 3.42 17.08 -8.79
CA ILE A 273 3.74 15.74 -9.31
C ILE A 273 4.68 15.83 -10.51
N MET A 274 4.49 16.84 -11.36
CA MET A 274 5.28 17.07 -12.58
C MET A 274 6.78 17.05 -12.33
N LYS A 275 7.26 17.68 -11.25
CA LYS A 275 8.69 17.68 -10.89
C LYS A 275 9.28 16.29 -10.72
N HIS A 276 8.49 15.32 -10.24
CA HIS A 276 8.95 13.95 -10.05
C HIS A 276 9.05 13.20 -11.38
N ILE A 277 8.11 13.46 -12.29
CA ILE A 277 8.10 12.88 -13.65
C ILE A 277 9.30 13.42 -14.45
N ILE A 278 9.43 14.75 -14.53
CA ILE A 278 10.53 15.41 -15.26
C ILE A 278 11.89 15.02 -14.68
N GLY A 279 11.98 14.87 -13.36
CA GLY A 279 13.19 14.41 -12.69
C GLY A 279 13.62 12.97 -13.04
N GLN A 280 12.73 12.12 -13.57
CA GLN A 280 13.13 10.80 -14.07
C GLN A 280 13.57 10.87 -15.53
N PHE A 281 12.86 11.63 -16.37
CA PHE A 281 13.29 11.88 -17.74
C PHE A 281 14.69 12.50 -17.78
N SER A 282 14.99 13.46 -16.90
CA SER A 282 16.33 14.08 -16.82
C SER A 282 17.45 13.11 -16.43
N LYS A 283 17.14 11.98 -15.78
CA LYS A 283 18.11 10.94 -15.42
C LYS A 283 18.31 9.92 -16.53
N VAL A 284 17.24 9.53 -17.24
CA VAL A 284 17.28 8.44 -18.22
C VAL A 284 17.71 8.93 -19.61
N LEU A 285 17.19 10.08 -20.05
CA LEU A 285 17.44 10.59 -21.41
C LEU A 285 18.93 10.83 -21.75
N PRO A 286 19.82 11.28 -20.83
CA PRO A 286 21.24 11.40 -21.15
C PRO A 286 21.89 10.10 -21.60
N HIS A 287 21.40 8.96 -21.11
CA HIS A 287 22.04 7.65 -21.28
C HIS A 287 21.32 6.73 -22.30
N ASP A 288 20.14 7.11 -22.79
CA ASP A 288 19.34 6.28 -23.70
C ASP A 288 18.94 7.04 -24.98
N SER A 289 19.61 6.72 -26.10
CA SER A 289 19.35 7.36 -27.40
C SER A 289 17.99 6.98 -28.01
N LYS A 290 17.47 5.78 -27.73
CA LYS A 290 16.15 5.35 -28.22
C LYS A 290 15.05 6.10 -27.48
N ALA A 291 15.21 6.24 -26.16
CA ALA A 291 14.31 7.04 -25.33
C ALA A 291 14.28 8.51 -25.78
N ARG A 292 15.43 9.11 -26.09
CA ARG A 292 15.49 10.49 -26.64
C ARG A 292 14.68 10.64 -27.91
N ARG A 293 14.87 9.73 -28.87
CA ARG A 293 14.10 9.76 -30.13
C ARG A 293 12.61 9.64 -29.84
N LEU A 294 12.21 8.68 -29.01
CA LEU A 294 10.80 8.46 -28.67
C LEU A 294 10.18 9.71 -28.03
N PHE A 295 10.85 10.28 -27.02
CA PHE A 295 10.40 11.45 -26.27
C PHE A 295 10.14 12.68 -27.14
N VAL A 296 10.89 12.84 -28.24
CA VAL A 296 10.64 13.89 -29.22
C VAL A 296 9.43 13.55 -30.08
N THR A 297 9.40 12.34 -30.64
CA THR A 297 8.35 11.92 -31.59
C THR A 297 6.96 11.86 -30.99
N THR A 298 6.85 11.65 -29.69
CA THR A 298 5.56 11.58 -28.99
C THR A 298 5.13 12.90 -28.36
N GLY A 299 5.91 13.98 -28.56
CA GLY A 299 5.59 15.31 -28.07
C GLY A 299 6.01 15.58 -26.61
N GLY A 300 6.75 14.66 -25.97
CA GLY A 300 7.31 14.87 -24.63
C GLY A 300 8.21 16.10 -24.55
N LEU A 301 9.11 16.30 -25.52
CA LEU A 301 9.99 17.47 -25.55
C LEU A 301 9.20 18.78 -25.72
N LYS A 302 8.17 18.78 -26.56
CA LYS A 302 7.24 19.93 -26.70
C LYS A 302 6.61 20.26 -25.36
N LYS A 303 6.09 19.23 -24.67
CA LYS A 303 5.46 19.43 -23.36
C LYS A 303 6.43 20.01 -22.34
N VAL A 304 7.69 19.57 -22.35
CA VAL A 304 8.75 20.13 -21.49
C VAL A 304 8.97 21.62 -21.74
N GLN A 305 8.94 22.09 -22.99
CA GLN A 305 9.11 23.52 -23.29
C GLN A 305 7.92 24.37 -22.81
N GLU A 306 6.73 23.79 -22.71
CA GLU A 306 5.53 24.47 -22.20
C GLU A 306 5.54 24.63 -20.67
N ILE A 307 6.41 23.90 -19.94
CA ILE A 307 6.45 23.93 -18.47
C ILE A 307 7.08 25.24 -17.99
N LYS A 308 6.28 26.05 -17.28
CA LYS A 308 6.76 27.24 -16.57
C LYS A 308 7.39 26.83 -15.24
N ALA A 309 8.72 26.84 -15.18
CA ALA A 309 9.47 26.58 -13.96
C ALA A 309 10.15 27.85 -13.44
N GLU A 310 10.10 28.08 -12.12
CA GLU A 310 10.74 29.24 -11.49
C GLU A 310 12.27 29.21 -11.67
N PRO A 311 12.93 30.36 -11.90
CA PRO A 311 14.38 30.44 -11.94
C PRO A 311 15.01 29.88 -10.65
N GLY A 312 16.04 29.04 -10.78
CA GLY A 312 16.72 28.41 -9.64
C GLY A 312 15.97 27.21 -9.00
N SER A 313 14.80 26.82 -9.52
CA SER A 313 14.10 25.62 -9.04
C SER A 313 14.72 24.32 -9.56
N LEU A 314 14.62 23.23 -8.78
CA LEU A 314 15.02 21.89 -9.22
C LEU A 314 14.31 21.45 -10.51
N LEU A 315 13.06 21.87 -10.70
CA LEU A 315 12.32 21.58 -11.94
C LEU A 315 12.99 22.24 -13.15
N ARG A 316 13.48 23.48 -13.01
CA ARG A 316 14.22 24.17 -14.06
C ARG A 316 15.54 23.47 -14.37
N GLU A 317 16.26 22.99 -13.35
CA GLU A 317 17.48 22.21 -13.55
C GLU A 317 17.21 20.93 -14.34
N TYR A 318 16.14 20.20 -14.00
CA TYR A 318 15.77 19.00 -14.75
C TYR A 318 15.40 19.29 -16.21
N ILE A 319 14.66 20.38 -16.47
CA ILE A 319 14.34 20.83 -17.83
C ILE A 319 15.62 21.14 -18.60
N ASN A 320 16.58 21.83 -17.99
CA ASN A 320 17.85 22.16 -18.62
C ASN A 320 18.65 20.90 -18.97
N THR A 321 18.71 19.91 -18.08
CA THR A 321 19.35 18.62 -18.35
C THR A 321 18.69 17.89 -19.52
N ILE A 322 17.36 17.91 -19.61
CA ILE A 322 16.63 17.34 -20.75
C ILE A 322 16.95 18.10 -22.03
N ASN A 323 16.95 19.44 -22.01
CA ASN A 323 17.25 20.26 -23.19
C ASN A 323 18.67 20.00 -23.72
N ASN A 324 19.65 19.81 -22.82
CA ASN A 324 21.03 19.49 -23.18
C ASN A 324 21.20 18.10 -23.82
N CYS A 325 20.15 17.27 -23.83
CA CYS A 325 20.14 16.00 -24.55
C CYS A 325 19.85 16.16 -26.05
N TYR A 326 19.49 17.36 -26.52
CA TYR A 326 19.07 17.63 -27.89
C TYR A 326 19.86 18.81 -28.50
N PRO A 327 20.09 18.80 -29.83
CA PRO A 327 20.60 19.97 -30.54
C PRO A 327 19.71 21.19 -30.34
N GLU A 328 20.34 22.37 -30.34
CA GLU A 328 19.64 23.64 -30.09
C GLU A 328 18.52 23.89 -31.11
N GLU A 329 18.69 23.50 -32.37
CA GLU A 329 17.62 23.67 -33.37
C GLU A 329 16.38 22.84 -33.02
N ILE A 330 16.55 21.64 -32.47
CA ILE A 330 15.43 20.79 -32.05
C ILE A 330 14.71 21.43 -30.86
N VAL A 331 15.45 21.91 -29.86
CA VAL A 331 14.85 22.58 -28.69
C VAL A 331 14.09 23.84 -29.12
N ARG A 332 14.68 24.66 -30.01
CA ARG A 332 14.03 25.86 -30.56
C ARG A 332 12.77 25.50 -31.34
N TYR A 333 12.82 24.47 -32.19
CA TYR A 333 11.65 24.02 -32.96
C TYR A 333 10.42 23.74 -32.11
N TYR A 334 10.61 23.17 -30.91
CA TYR A 334 9.52 22.85 -29.98
C TYR A 334 9.24 23.94 -28.94
N SER A 335 9.97 25.06 -28.96
CA SER A 335 9.77 26.16 -28.01
C SER A 335 8.52 26.97 -28.34
N PRO A 336 7.70 27.36 -27.35
CA PRO A 336 6.51 28.19 -27.58
C PRO A 336 6.86 29.48 -28.34
N GLY A 337 6.07 29.83 -29.36
CA GLY A 337 6.26 31.03 -30.19
C GLY A 337 7.31 30.90 -31.31
N TYR A 338 8.07 29.79 -31.39
CA TYR A 338 9.08 29.65 -32.45
C TYR A 338 8.49 29.57 -33.86
N SER A 339 7.31 28.95 -34.03
CA SER A 339 6.59 28.92 -35.31
C SER A 339 6.22 30.33 -35.79
N GLU A 340 5.85 31.23 -34.88
CA GLU A 340 5.51 32.63 -35.22
C GLU A 340 6.75 33.37 -35.74
N ILE A 341 7.90 33.19 -35.08
CA ILE A 341 9.18 33.75 -35.53
C ILE A 341 9.58 33.22 -36.92
N LEU A 342 9.31 31.94 -37.21
CA LEU A 342 9.57 31.38 -38.53
C LEU A 342 8.63 31.97 -39.59
N LEU A 343 7.35 32.19 -39.27
CA LEU A 343 6.39 32.81 -40.17
C LEU A 343 6.77 34.26 -40.48
N GLU A 344 7.15 35.05 -39.48
CA GLU A 344 7.67 36.41 -39.68
C GLU A 344 8.89 36.43 -40.61
N ARG A 345 9.79 35.43 -40.50
CA ARG A 345 10.94 35.32 -41.40
C ARG A 345 10.54 35.00 -42.84
N VAL A 346 9.50 34.20 -43.04
CA VAL A 346 8.96 33.88 -44.37
C VAL A 346 8.32 35.12 -44.99
N GLU A 347 7.55 35.88 -44.23
CA GLU A 347 6.95 37.14 -44.70
C GLU A 347 8.01 38.17 -45.12
N ASN A 348 9.16 38.18 -44.45
CA ASN A 348 10.28 39.06 -44.77
C ASN A 348 11.24 38.49 -45.83
N TYR A 349 11.03 37.26 -46.32
CA TYR A 349 11.93 36.62 -47.28
C TYR A 349 11.63 37.08 -48.71
N GLN A 350 12.64 37.61 -49.39
CA GLN A 350 12.58 37.95 -50.80
C GLN A 350 13.24 36.83 -51.63
N PRO A 351 12.48 36.06 -52.43
CA PRO A 351 13.05 35.04 -53.31
C PRO A 351 13.93 35.69 -54.38
N VAL A 352 15.12 35.13 -54.60
CA VAL A 352 16.10 35.56 -55.60
C VAL A 352 15.77 35.01 -56.97
#